data_AF-A0A081TMT2-F1
#
_entry.id   AF-A0A081TMT2-F1
#
_cell.length_a   1.000
_cell.length_b   1.000
_cell.length_c   1.000
_cell.angle_alpha   90.00
_cell.angle_beta   90.00
_cell.angle_gamma   90.00
#
_symmetry.space_group_name_H-M   'P 1'
#
loop_
_entity.id
_entity.type
_entity.pdbx_description
1 polymer ?
#
loop_
_entity_poly.entity_id
_entity_poly.type
_entity_poly.pdbx_seq_one_letter_code
_entity_poly.pdbx_strand_id
1 'polypeptide(L)'
;MKYKYLLLLLLMLPFVCGCNDSDDVNGIFTGKVWKLTYITKKNDHKPYDFWGDKDKYEQSIKNYINKEGAYTIKFEGENIDNVISGKFNGTLLTHTYTGTWSANGESNAFSASVKGSESDPLGFSNKFVEGLNRATSYKGNYDNLFIYYKDEGGRDLCLVFHVDK
;
A
#
# COMPACT_ATOMS: atom_id res chain seq x y z
N MET A 1 32.78 36.86 43.38
CA MET A 1 33.15 35.64 42.63
C MET A 1 32.21 34.52 43.08
N LYS A 2 30.97 34.36 42.60
CA LYS A 2 30.46 33.95 41.27
C LYS A 2 30.89 32.53 40.80
N TYR A 3 30.83 31.51 41.66
CA TYR A 3 30.81 30.11 41.20
C TYR A 3 29.86 29.28 42.08
N LYS A 4 28.56 29.47 41.88
CA LYS A 4 27.50 28.68 42.56
C LYS A 4 26.53 28.11 41.54
N TYR A 5 27.06 27.49 40.49
CA TYR A 5 26.36 26.61 39.56
C TYR A 5 27.43 25.64 39.05
N LEU A 6 27.87 24.68 39.87
CA LEU A 6 27.27 23.35 39.87
C LEU A 6 27.09 22.87 38.43
N LEU A 7 28.17 22.41 37.82
CA LEU A 7 28.31 21.03 37.35
C LEU A 7 27.01 20.31 36.89
N LEU A 8 26.24 20.93 36.00
CA LEU A 8 24.98 20.36 35.51
C LEU A 8 24.68 20.76 34.06
N LEU A 9 25.72 20.94 33.26
CA LEU A 9 25.60 21.21 31.83
C LEU A 9 26.42 20.20 31.01
N LEU A 10 26.31 18.90 31.37
CA LEU A 10 26.93 17.83 30.60
C LEU A 10 26.03 16.59 30.52
N LEU A 11 24.73 16.80 30.25
CA LEU A 11 23.78 15.75 29.86
C LEU A 11 22.69 16.35 28.97
N MET A 12 23.08 17.12 27.95
CA MET A 12 22.26 17.24 26.74
C MET A 12 22.56 16.00 25.90
N LEU A 13 22.11 14.84 26.38
CA LEU A 13 21.86 13.71 25.50
C LEU A 13 20.87 14.22 24.46
N PRO A 14 21.17 14.12 23.16
CA PRO A 14 20.12 14.24 22.18
C PRO A 14 19.23 13.00 22.38
N PHE A 15 18.18 13.13 23.18
CA PHE A 15 17.00 12.30 22.99
C PHE A 15 16.38 12.76 21.68
N VAL A 16 17.01 12.38 20.58
CA VAL A 16 16.29 12.06 19.36
C VAL A 16 15.45 10.85 19.73
N CYS A 17 14.30 11.11 20.35
CA CYS A 17 13.17 10.22 20.17
C CYS A 17 12.86 10.31 18.67
N GLY A 18 13.54 9.49 17.87
CA GLY A 18 12.93 9.04 16.64
C GLY A 18 11.63 8.38 17.08
N CYS A 19 10.50 8.92 16.62
CA CYS A 19 9.26 8.15 16.62
C CYS A 19 9.61 6.78 16.05
N ASN A 20 9.10 5.72 16.69
CA ASN A 20 9.32 4.37 16.23
C ASN A 20 8.51 4.15 14.95
N ASP A 21 8.94 4.76 13.84
CA ASP A 21 8.26 4.75 12.54
C ASP A 21 8.00 3.30 12.08
N SER A 22 8.83 2.37 12.55
CA SER A 22 8.74 0.93 12.33
C SER A 22 7.46 0.28 12.92
N ASP A 23 7.03 0.68 14.12
CA ASP A 23 5.78 0.18 14.74
C ASP A 23 4.56 0.65 13.94
N ASP A 24 4.60 1.88 13.44
CA ASP A 24 3.53 2.46 12.63
C ASP A 24 3.38 1.73 11.28
N VAL A 25 4.48 1.32 10.62
CA VAL A 25 4.38 0.56 9.37
C VAL A 25 3.75 -0.81 9.58
N ASN A 26 4.16 -1.53 10.62
CA ASN A 26 3.59 -2.84 10.92
C ASN A 26 2.08 -2.73 11.20
N GLY A 27 1.69 -1.75 12.03
CA GLY A 27 0.30 -1.46 12.36
C GLY A 27 -0.54 -0.99 11.17
N ILE A 28 0.06 -0.32 10.18
CA ILE A 28 -0.59 -0.04 8.89
C ILE A 28 -0.83 -1.37 8.18
N PHE A 29 0.21 -2.07 7.76
CA PHE A 29 0.07 -3.13 6.74
C PHE A 29 -0.54 -4.45 7.25
N THR A 30 -0.16 -4.91 8.44
CA THR A 30 -0.42 -6.30 8.85
C THR A 30 -1.60 -6.45 9.82
N GLY A 31 -1.97 -7.70 10.14
CA GLY A 31 -3.03 -8.00 11.11
C GLY A 31 -4.45 -7.77 10.60
N LYS A 32 -4.62 -7.43 9.31
CA LYS A 32 -5.91 -7.10 8.70
C LYS A 32 -5.96 -7.52 7.22
N VAL A 33 -7.16 -7.47 6.66
CA VAL A 33 -7.40 -7.62 5.23
C VAL A 33 -7.68 -6.25 4.63
N TRP A 34 -7.04 -5.95 3.52
CA TRP A 34 -7.21 -4.74 2.75
C TRP A 34 -8.08 -5.03 1.54
N LYS A 35 -9.15 -4.26 1.33
CA LYS A 35 -10.02 -4.33 0.16
C LYS A 35 -9.74 -3.15 -0.75
N LEU A 36 -9.44 -3.42 -2.04
CA LEU A 36 -9.32 -2.38 -3.04
C LEU A 36 -10.65 -1.62 -3.16
N THR A 37 -10.60 -0.29 -3.02
CA THR A 37 -11.75 0.59 -3.21
C THR A 37 -11.79 1.16 -4.62
N TYR A 38 -10.64 1.50 -5.22
CA TYR A 38 -10.50 1.86 -6.64
C TYR A 38 -9.03 2.08 -7.02
N ILE A 39 -8.76 2.12 -8.33
CA ILE A 39 -7.49 2.62 -8.88
C ILE A 39 -7.73 4.03 -9.40
N THR A 40 -6.86 4.99 -9.07
CA THR A 40 -7.01 6.39 -9.45
C THR A 40 -5.70 7.00 -9.95
N LYS A 41 -5.77 8.20 -10.55
CA LYS A 41 -4.56 9.00 -10.78
C LYS A 41 -4.00 9.49 -9.45
N LYS A 42 -2.69 9.66 -9.37
CA LYS A 42 -2.06 10.24 -8.19
C LYS A 42 -2.73 11.58 -7.83
N ASN A 43 -3.19 11.71 -6.58
CA ASN A 43 -3.90 12.87 -6.03
C ASN A 43 -5.32 13.12 -6.59
N ASP A 44 -5.91 12.15 -7.29
CA ASP A 44 -7.33 12.17 -7.66
C ASP A 44 -8.15 11.29 -6.69
N HIS A 45 -9.48 11.41 -6.73
CA HIS A 45 -10.40 10.75 -5.80
C HIS A 45 -11.53 9.99 -6.51
N LYS A 46 -11.36 9.72 -7.80
CA LYS A 46 -12.30 8.94 -8.61
C LYS A 46 -11.59 7.78 -9.31
N PRO A 47 -12.31 6.68 -9.60
CA PRO A 47 -11.76 5.59 -10.40
C PRO A 47 -11.24 6.08 -11.75
N TYR A 48 -10.08 5.57 -12.15
CA TYR A 48 -9.49 5.88 -13.44
C TYR A 48 -10.15 5.07 -14.55
N ASP A 49 -10.53 5.73 -15.65
CA ASP A 49 -11.02 5.07 -16.86
C ASP A 49 -9.84 4.59 -17.71
N PHE A 50 -9.58 3.28 -17.67
CA PHE A 50 -8.54 2.62 -18.45
C PHE A 50 -8.92 2.41 -19.92
N TRP A 51 -10.21 2.42 -20.25
CA TRP A 51 -10.70 2.00 -21.56
C TRP A 51 -11.14 3.16 -22.44
N GLY A 52 -11.38 4.34 -21.85
CA GLY A 52 -11.97 5.48 -22.56
C GLY A 52 -13.38 5.17 -23.08
N ASP A 53 -14.05 4.21 -22.45
CA ASP A 53 -15.31 3.63 -22.87
C ASP A 53 -16.24 3.59 -21.66
N LYS A 54 -17.39 4.27 -21.78
CA LYS A 54 -18.31 4.48 -20.67
C LYS A 54 -18.87 3.15 -20.13
N ASP A 55 -19.23 2.23 -21.00
CA ASP A 55 -19.86 0.97 -20.60
C ASP A 55 -18.84 0.06 -19.90
N LYS A 56 -17.59 0.04 -20.37
CA LYS A 56 -16.50 -0.69 -19.70
C LYS A 56 -16.13 -0.05 -18.37
N TYR A 57 -16.08 1.28 -18.31
CA TYR A 57 -15.85 2.01 -17.06
C TYR A 57 -16.91 1.67 -16.02
N GLU A 58 -18.20 1.78 -16.35
CA GLU A 58 -19.30 1.45 -15.43
C GLU A 58 -19.28 -0.03 -15.00
N GLN A 59 -18.99 -0.94 -15.93
CA GLN A 59 -18.83 -2.37 -15.62
C GLN A 59 -17.65 -2.62 -14.66
N SER A 60 -16.53 -1.90 -14.81
CA SER A 60 -15.37 -2.04 -13.91
C SER A 60 -15.73 -1.70 -12.46
N ILE A 61 -16.54 -0.65 -12.25
CA ILE A 61 -17.01 -0.27 -10.92
C ILE A 61 -17.94 -1.34 -10.37
N LYS A 62 -18.97 -1.70 -11.14
CA LYS A 62 -20.05 -2.58 -10.68
C LYS A 62 -19.61 -4.02 -10.45
N ASN A 63 -18.85 -4.58 -11.39
CA ASN A 63 -18.59 -6.02 -11.43
C ASN A 63 -17.23 -6.42 -10.83
N TYR A 64 -16.31 -5.46 -10.63
CA TYR A 64 -14.95 -5.73 -10.18
C TYR A 64 -14.68 -5.02 -8.85
N ILE A 65 -14.72 -3.69 -8.83
CA ILE A 65 -14.43 -2.92 -7.62
C ILE A 65 -15.44 -3.23 -6.50
N ASN A 66 -16.74 -3.11 -6.80
CA ASN A 66 -17.82 -3.33 -5.83
C ASN A 66 -18.10 -4.82 -5.56
N LYS A 67 -17.37 -5.74 -6.19
CA LYS A 67 -17.54 -7.17 -5.94
C LYS A 67 -17.02 -7.52 -4.55
N GLU A 68 -17.91 -7.94 -3.67
CA GLU A 68 -17.57 -8.40 -2.33
C GLU A 68 -16.59 -9.58 -2.37
N GLY A 69 -15.62 -9.58 -1.47
CA GLY A 69 -14.58 -10.62 -1.35
C GLY A 69 -13.52 -10.64 -2.46
N ALA A 70 -13.65 -9.80 -3.50
CA ALA A 70 -12.65 -9.69 -4.57
C ALA A 70 -11.61 -8.59 -4.29
N TYR A 71 -10.48 -8.60 -4.98
CA TYR A 71 -9.40 -7.60 -4.84
C TYR A 71 -9.00 -7.29 -3.39
N THR A 72 -8.86 -8.36 -2.59
CA THR A 72 -8.41 -8.28 -1.20
C THR A 72 -6.94 -8.63 -1.08
N ILE A 73 -6.25 -8.10 -0.06
CA ILE A 73 -4.86 -8.41 0.26
C ILE A 73 -4.70 -8.55 1.77
N LYS A 74 -4.08 -9.64 2.22
CA LYS A 74 -3.61 -9.81 3.59
C LYS A 74 -2.09 -9.88 3.59
N PHE A 75 -1.46 -8.87 4.18
CA PHE A 75 -0.01 -8.81 4.33
C PHE A 75 0.44 -9.51 5.60
N GLU A 76 1.44 -10.38 5.44
CA GLU A 76 2.16 -11.03 6.52
C GLU A 76 3.65 -10.69 6.36
N GLY A 77 4.32 -10.38 7.45
CA GLY A 77 5.72 -9.99 7.38
C GLY A 77 6.36 -9.88 8.74
N GLU A 78 7.68 -9.89 8.69
CA GLU A 78 8.54 -9.69 9.84
C GLU A 78 9.25 -8.35 9.69
N ASN A 79 9.51 -7.72 10.82
CA ASN A 79 10.15 -6.44 10.89
C ASN A 79 11.65 -6.61 11.14
N ILE A 80 12.46 -6.01 10.28
CA ILE A 80 13.91 -5.90 10.44
C ILE A 80 14.25 -4.41 10.27
N ASP A 81 14.67 -3.78 11.37
CA ASP A 81 14.95 -2.34 11.47
C ASP A 81 13.75 -1.46 11.06
N ASN A 82 13.87 -0.72 9.95
CA ASN A 82 12.83 0.16 9.40
C ASN A 82 12.05 -0.50 8.27
N VAL A 83 12.29 -1.79 7.99
CA VAL A 83 11.71 -2.51 6.86
C VAL A 83 10.88 -3.68 7.36
N ILE A 84 9.61 -3.70 6.97
CA ILE A 84 8.78 -4.90 7.06
C ILE A 84 8.75 -5.57 5.69
N SER A 85 8.95 -6.88 5.67
CA SER A 85 8.87 -7.66 4.45
C SER A 85 8.30 -9.04 4.70
N GLY A 86 7.73 -9.65 3.67
CA GLY A 86 7.18 -10.98 3.79
C GLY A 86 6.32 -11.39 2.61
N LYS A 87 5.31 -12.19 2.90
CA LYS A 87 4.37 -12.72 1.91
C LYS A 87 3.02 -12.04 2.05
N PHE A 88 2.25 -12.04 0.98
CA PHE A 88 0.83 -11.78 1.08
C PHE A 88 0.06 -12.84 0.32
N ASN A 89 -1.19 -13.01 0.74
CA ASN A 89 -2.21 -13.69 -0.03
C ASN A 89 -3.39 -12.73 -0.20
N GLY A 90 -4.24 -13.01 -1.17
CA GLY A 90 -5.39 -12.20 -1.46
C GLY A 90 -6.34 -12.89 -2.41
N THR A 91 -7.45 -12.26 -2.71
CA THR A 91 -8.43 -12.74 -3.68
C THR A 91 -8.52 -11.74 -4.82
N LEU A 92 -8.47 -12.22 -6.06
CA LEU A 92 -8.75 -11.43 -7.26
C LEU A 92 -10.23 -11.56 -7.60
N LEU A 93 -10.65 -11.58 -8.87
CA LEU A 93 -12.07 -11.67 -9.20
C LEU A 93 -12.68 -13.03 -8.81
N THR A 94 -11.96 -14.13 -9.06
CA THR A 94 -12.50 -15.49 -8.95
C THR A 94 -11.59 -16.48 -8.22
N HIS A 95 -10.34 -16.10 -7.93
CA HIS A 95 -9.40 -17.00 -7.26
C HIS A 95 -8.42 -16.25 -6.37
N THR A 96 -7.68 -17.01 -5.58
CA THR A 96 -6.66 -16.49 -4.68
C THR A 96 -5.34 -16.28 -5.40
N TYR A 97 -4.58 -15.27 -4.99
CA TYR A 97 -3.23 -15.01 -5.47
C TYR A 97 -2.27 -14.82 -4.30
N THR A 98 -0.98 -14.95 -4.58
CA THR A 98 0.08 -14.80 -3.59
C THR A 98 1.22 -13.98 -4.15
N GLY A 99 1.98 -13.36 -3.26
CA GLY A 99 3.20 -12.66 -3.64
C GLY A 99 4.09 -12.35 -2.45
N THR A 100 5.14 -11.59 -2.73
CA THR A 100 6.07 -11.06 -1.72
C THR A 100 6.03 -9.54 -1.72
N TRP A 101 6.33 -8.93 -0.60
CA TRP A 101 6.31 -7.48 -0.45
C TRP A 101 7.35 -6.98 0.52
N SER A 102 7.62 -5.67 0.46
CA SER A 102 8.46 -4.93 1.39
C SER A 102 7.98 -3.49 1.50
N ALA A 103 7.97 -2.94 2.71
CA ALA A 103 7.72 -1.53 2.98
C ALA A 103 8.76 -0.97 3.95
N ASN A 104 9.22 0.25 3.71
CA ASN A 104 10.18 0.95 4.56
C ASN A 104 9.51 2.16 5.23
N GLY A 105 9.56 2.22 6.56
CA GLY A 105 8.88 3.26 7.36
C GLY A 105 9.47 4.65 7.28
N GLU A 106 10.77 4.74 7.09
CA GLU A 106 11.50 6.01 7.06
C GLU A 106 11.36 6.71 5.70
N SER A 107 11.45 5.95 4.61
CA SER A 107 11.42 6.47 3.23
C SER A 107 10.05 6.38 2.56
N ASN A 108 9.10 5.66 3.17
CA ASN A 108 7.84 5.24 2.57
C ASN A 108 7.99 4.45 1.25
N ALA A 109 9.15 3.84 1.01
CA ALA A 109 9.34 2.97 -0.13
C ALA A 109 8.47 1.71 0.02
N PHE A 110 7.90 1.25 -1.09
CA PHE A 110 7.11 0.02 -1.15
C PHE A 110 7.47 -0.76 -2.40
N SER A 111 7.48 -2.08 -2.30
CA SER A 111 7.57 -2.97 -3.45
C SER A 111 6.73 -4.22 -3.21
N ALA A 112 6.16 -4.76 -4.28
CA ALA A 112 5.48 -6.04 -4.27
C ALA A 112 5.81 -6.84 -5.55
N SER A 113 5.70 -8.15 -5.44
CA SER A 113 5.83 -9.07 -6.57
C SER A 113 4.76 -10.14 -6.49
N VAL A 114 3.86 -10.12 -7.47
CA VAL A 114 2.85 -11.14 -7.76
C VAL A 114 3.35 -11.95 -8.94
N LYS A 115 3.32 -13.28 -8.82
CA LYS A 115 3.58 -14.19 -9.93
C LYS A 115 2.26 -14.68 -10.52
N GLY A 116 2.15 -14.66 -11.84
CA GLY A 116 0.97 -15.12 -12.58
C GLY A 116 0.26 -14.01 -13.34
N SER A 117 -0.60 -14.40 -14.26
CA SER A 117 -1.43 -13.51 -15.07
C SER A 117 -2.89 -13.94 -14.95
N GLU A 118 -3.78 -12.97 -14.87
CA GLU A 118 -5.22 -13.18 -14.83
C GLU A 118 -5.83 -12.93 -16.20
N SER A 119 -7.00 -13.54 -16.43
CA SER A 119 -7.82 -13.20 -17.59
C SER A 119 -9.25 -12.99 -17.13
N ASP A 120 -9.60 -11.72 -16.94
CA ASP A 120 -10.98 -11.28 -16.82
C ASP A 120 -11.38 -10.46 -18.07
N PRO A 121 -12.68 -10.38 -18.41
CA PRO A 121 -13.14 -9.76 -19.66
C PRO A 121 -12.68 -8.31 -19.89
N LEU A 122 -12.45 -7.54 -18.83
CA LEU A 122 -11.98 -6.15 -18.93
C LEU A 122 -10.46 -6.01 -18.73
N GLY A 123 -9.77 -7.07 -18.31
CA GLY A 123 -8.36 -7.06 -17.92
C GLY A 123 -8.09 -6.27 -16.63
N PHE A 124 -9.09 -6.07 -15.77
CA PHE A 124 -8.95 -5.26 -14.56
C PHE A 124 -8.01 -5.89 -13.54
N SER A 125 -8.04 -7.22 -13.39
CA SER A 125 -7.13 -7.96 -12.50
C SER A 125 -5.68 -7.76 -12.93
N ASN A 126 -5.42 -7.71 -14.24
CA ASN A 126 -4.08 -7.40 -14.75
C ASN A 126 -3.67 -5.96 -14.43
N LYS A 127 -4.59 -4.99 -14.44
CA LYS A 127 -4.29 -3.60 -14.05
C LYS A 127 -3.99 -3.48 -12.56
N PHE A 128 -4.70 -4.23 -11.73
CA PHE A 128 -4.44 -4.32 -10.30
C PHE A 128 -3.09 -4.98 -9.99
N VAL A 129 -2.79 -6.13 -10.62
CA VAL A 129 -1.52 -6.85 -10.48
C VAL A 129 -0.34 -6.03 -11.03
N GLU A 130 -0.52 -5.35 -12.16
CA GLU A 130 0.44 -4.38 -12.70
C GLU A 130 0.76 -3.30 -11.66
N GLY A 131 -0.27 -2.74 -11.02
CA GLY A 131 -0.10 -1.73 -9.97
C GLY A 131 0.75 -2.23 -8.80
N LEU A 132 0.53 -3.45 -8.32
CA LEU A 132 1.34 -4.05 -7.26
C LEU A 132 2.80 -4.28 -7.71
N ASN A 133 2.99 -4.86 -8.90
CA ASN A 133 4.31 -5.19 -9.44
C ASN A 133 5.16 -3.96 -9.80
N ARG A 134 4.52 -2.80 -10.02
CA ARG A 134 5.18 -1.54 -10.38
C ARG A 134 5.19 -0.52 -9.25
N ALA A 135 4.71 -0.91 -8.06
CA ALA A 135 4.65 -0.04 -6.91
C ALA A 135 6.03 0.40 -6.45
N THR A 136 6.14 1.65 -6.01
CA THR A 136 7.41 2.25 -5.57
C THR A 136 7.31 2.90 -4.20
N SER A 137 6.13 3.35 -3.79
CA SER A 137 5.92 3.98 -2.49
C SER A 137 4.50 3.80 -1.98
N TYR A 138 4.31 4.06 -0.70
CA TYR A 138 3.01 3.99 -0.05
C TYR A 138 2.74 5.22 0.81
N LYS A 139 1.47 5.42 1.15
CA LYS A 139 1.01 6.20 2.30
C LYS A 139 -0.12 5.44 2.96
N GLY A 140 -0.35 5.67 4.24
CA GLY A 140 -1.48 5.03 4.89
C GLY A 140 -1.61 5.39 6.35
N ASN A 141 -2.70 4.87 6.92
CA ASN A 141 -2.97 4.82 8.34
C ASN A 141 -3.60 3.45 8.64
N TYR A 142 -4.16 3.28 9.84
CA TYR A 142 -4.73 2.01 10.27
C TYR A 142 -5.92 1.53 9.42
N ASP A 143 -6.62 2.43 8.73
CA ASP A 143 -7.85 2.16 7.98
C ASP A 143 -7.72 2.30 6.47
N ASN A 144 -6.74 3.06 5.98
CA ASN A 144 -6.58 3.39 4.57
C ASN A 144 -5.13 3.18 4.13
N LEU A 145 -4.96 2.57 2.96
CA LEU A 145 -3.66 2.32 2.36
C LEU A 145 -3.67 2.78 0.91
N PHE A 146 -2.63 3.51 0.53
CA PHE A 146 -2.43 4.09 -0.79
C PHE A 146 -1.10 3.55 -1.32
N ILE A 147 -1.13 2.80 -2.42
CA ILE A 147 0.07 2.26 -3.05
C ILE A 147 0.27 2.98 -4.39
N TYR A 148 1.36 3.72 -4.51
CA TYR A 148 1.67 4.54 -5.67
C TYR A 148 2.58 3.79 -6.64
N TYR A 149 2.25 3.90 -7.92
CA TYR A 149 3.00 3.28 -9.00
C TYR A 149 2.93 4.13 -10.27
N LYS A 150 3.84 3.84 -11.19
CA LYS A 150 3.80 4.35 -12.56
C LYS A 150 3.46 3.20 -13.48
N ASP A 151 2.37 3.29 -14.23
CA ASP A 151 1.94 2.21 -15.13
C ASP A 151 2.85 2.08 -16.37
N GLU A 152 2.59 1.10 -17.24
CA GLU A 152 3.35 0.92 -18.49
C GLU A 152 3.27 2.14 -19.43
N GLY A 153 2.16 2.88 -19.40
CA GLY A 153 1.97 4.12 -20.14
C GLY A 153 2.65 5.35 -19.53
N GLY A 154 3.38 5.19 -18.42
CA GLY A 154 4.07 6.27 -17.73
C GLY A 154 3.17 7.15 -16.85
N ARG A 155 1.91 6.77 -16.63
CA ARG A 155 0.94 7.50 -15.82
C ARG A 155 1.18 7.22 -14.34
N ASP A 156 1.18 8.26 -13.52
CA ASP A 156 1.24 8.13 -12.06
C ASP A 156 -0.14 7.76 -11.51
N LEU A 157 -0.26 6.54 -11.01
CA LEU A 157 -1.50 5.96 -10.49
C LEU A 157 -1.35 5.55 -9.03
N CYS A 158 -2.49 5.26 -8.40
CA CYS A 158 -2.60 4.84 -7.01
C CYS A 158 -3.63 3.72 -6.88
N LEU A 159 -3.25 2.62 -6.23
CA LEU A 159 -4.19 1.64 -5.70
C LEU A 159 -4.67 2.14 -4.33
N VAL A 160 -5.97 2.33 -4.18
CA VAL A 160 -6.59 2.79 -2.94
C VAL A 160 -7.26 1.62 -2.26
N PHE A 161 -6.91 1.40 -0.99
CA PHE A 161 -7.46 0.34 -0.16
C PHE A 161 -8.09 0.91 1.10
N HIS A 162 -9.11 0.22 1.58
CA HIS A 162 -9.67 0.39 2.91
C HIS A 162 -9.64 -0.96 3.63
N VAL A 163 -9.55 -0.94 4.95
CA VAL A 163 -9.65 -2.19 5.73
C VAL A 163 -10.99 -2.89 5.44
N ASP A 164 -10.93 -4.18 5.13
CA ASP A 164 -12.11 -5.02 4.92
C ASP A 164 -12.69 -5.36 6.30
N LYS A 165 -13.98 -5.06 6.51
CA LYS A 165 -14.66 -5.17 7.82
C LYS A 165 -15.34 -6.52 7.98
#